data_AF-A0A2U8DVH9-F1
#
_entry.id   AF-A0A2U8DVH9-F1
#
_cell.length_a   1.000
_cell.length_b   1.000
_cell.length_c   1.000
_cell.angle_alpha   90.00
_cell.angle_beta   90.00
_cell.angle_gamma   90.00
#
_symmetry.space_group_name_H-M   'P 1'
#
loop_
_entity.id
_entity.type
_entity.pdbx_description
1 polymer ?
#
loop_
_entity_poly.entity_id
_entity_poly.type
_entity_poly.pdbx_seq_one_letter_code
_entity_poly.pdbx_strand_id
1 'polypeptide(L)'
;MENLNLSYTMKKKTEKLLKLKNELDNKKGKLILSSGFTGMLVVYVGLSNDRYFDYAAAAFNPSIPQIYGLEFFDLVLLILTLTSGFILYNELNKFNKLKSSYESLKQNIKESINSDFCNCSTTCHCKDNYIIFMESKGIDLI
;
A
#
# COMPACT_ATOMS: atom_id res chain seq x y z
N MET A 1 2.01 23.81 14.58
CA MET A 1 1.22 24.46 13.51
C MET A 1 0.88 25.92 13.84
N GLU A 2 1.45 26.52 14.89
CA GLU A 2 1.02 27.82 15.43
C GLU A 2 1.42 29.07 14.61
N ASN A 3 2.25 28.94 13.57
CA ASN A 3 2.72 30.09 12.76
C ASN A 3 2.15 30.13 11.32
N LEU A 4 1.14 29.32 11.00
CA LEU A 4 0.52 29.30 9.68
C LEU A 4 -0.89 29.91 9.77
N ASN A 5 -1.07 31.14 9.28
CA ASN A 5 -2.36 31.84 9.14
C ASN A 5 -3.26 31.23 8.04
N LEU A 6 -3.42 29.91 8.09
CA LEU A 6 -4.29 29.13 7.20
C LEU A 6 -5.75 29.37 7.56
N SER A 7 -6.63 29.32 6.57
CA SER A 7 -8.07 29.23 6.83
C SER A 7 -8.39 27.96 7.62
N TYR A 8 -9.46 27.99 8.43
CA TYR A 8 -9.90 26.84 9.24
C TYR A 8 -10.10 25.57 8.38
N THR A 9 -10.70 25.73 7.19
CA THR A 9 -10.90 24.67 6.21
C THR A 9 -9.57 24.05 5.78
N MET A 10 -8.54 24.87 5.59
CA MET A 10 -7.24 24.41 5.15
C MET A 10 -6.44 23.74 6.27
N LYS A 11 -6.55 24.23 7.50
CA LYS A 11 -5.98 23.53 8.67
C LYS A 11 -6.54 22.11 8.80
N LYS A 12 -7.87 21.96 8.70
CA LYS A 12 -8.55 20.64 8.79
C LYS A 12 -8.17 19.70 7.65
N LYS A 13 -8.10 20.20 6.41
CA LYS A 13 -7.64 19.41 5.25
C LYS A 13 -6.19 18.95 5.41
N THR A 14 -5.31 19.82 5.92
CA THR A 14 -3.88 19.51 6.17
C THR A 14 -3.72 18.43 7.23
N GLU A 15 -4.44 18.53 8.36
CA GLU A 15 -4.43 17.49 9.39
C GLU A 15 -4.90 16.14 8.85
N LYS A 16 -5.97 16.13 8.04
CA LYS A 16 -6.46 14.92 7.38
C LYS A 16 -5.43 14.34 6.42
N LEU A 17 -4.75 15.18 5.65
CA LEU A 17 -3.70 14.77 4.72
C LEU A 17 -2.48 14.17 5.45
N LEU A 18 -2.04 14.79 6.54
CA LEU A 18 -0.95 14.27 7.37
C LEU A 18 -1.31 12.93 8.01
N LYS A 19 -2.55 12.77 8.50
CA LYS A 19 -3.04 11.47 9.01
C LYS A 19 -3.01 10.40 7.92
N LEU A 20 -3.50 10.71 6.71
CA LEU A 20 -3.48 9.78 5.57
C LEU A 20 -2.06 9.40 5.16
N LYS A 21 -1.11 10.35 5.17
CA LYS A 21 0.31 10.07 4.90
C LYS A 21 0.89 9.09 5.93
N ASN A 22 0.68 9.36 7.23
CA ASN A 22 1.15 8.47 8.29
C ASN A 22 0.54 7.07 8.19
N GLU A 23 -0.75 6.96 7.86
CA GLU A 23 -1.39 5.67 7.62
C GLU A 23 -0.82 4.95 6.39
N LEU A 24 -0.52 5.67 5.31
CA LEU A 24 0.14 5.13 4.13
C LEU A 24 1.53 4.60 4.44
N ASP A 25 2.36 5.38 5.12
CA ASP A 25 3.73 4.99 5.47
C ASP A 25 3.74 3.77 6.39
N ASN A 26 2.84 3.72 7.39
CA ASN A 26 2.70 2.56 8.27
C ASN A 26 2.22 1.30 7.51
N LYS A 27 1.26 1.45 6.58
CA LYS A 27 0.80 0.32 5.76
C LYS A 27 1.84 -0.13 4.75
N LYS A 28 2.64 0.78 4.20
CA LYS A 28 3.67 0.47 3.20
C LYS A 28 4.68 -0.53 3.75
N GLY A 29 5.15 -0.35 4.98
CA GLY A 29 6.09 -1.29 5.62
C GLY A 29 5.52 -2.70 5.74
N LYS A 30 4.27 -2.83 6.21
CA LYS A 30 3.57 -4.13 6.31
C LYS A 30 3.39 -4.77 4.95
N LEU A 31 3.04 -3.99 3.94
CA LEU A 31 2.79 -4.47 2.59
C LEU A 31 4.08 -4.97 1.92
N ILE A 32 5.21 -4.30 2.13
CA ILE A 32 6.52 -4.77 1.65
C ILE A 32 6.84 -6.15 2.25
N LEU A 33 6.69 -6.30 3.56
CA LEU A 33 6.97 -7.58 4.23
C LEU A 33 6.04 -8.70 3.78
N SER A 34 4.73 -8.41 3.68
CA SER A 34 3.71 -9.33 3.18
C SER A 34 3.96 -9.74 1.71
N SER A 35 4.37 -8.78 0.88
CA SER A 35 4.72 -9.02 -0.52
C SER A 35 5.98 -9.86 -0.68
N GLY A 36 6.99 -9.66 0.16
CA GLY A 36 8.23 -10.45 0.14
C GLY A 36 7.97 -11.91 0.52
N PHE A 37 7.18 -12.14 1.59
CA PHE A 37 6.79 -13.48 2.00
C PHE A 37 5.98 -14.22 0.92
N THR A 38 4.95 -13.56 0.39
CA THR A 38 4.12 -14.14 -0.68
C THR A 38 4.93 -14.39 -1.94
N GLY A 39 5.83 -13.47 -2.31
CA GLY A 39 6.71 -13.63 -3.46
C GLY A 39 7.63 -14.84 -3.34
N MET A 40 8.20 -15.07 -2.15
CA MET A 40 9.03 -16.25 -1.88
C MET A 40 8.24 -17.55 -2.05
N LEU A 41 7.00 -17.59 -1.56
CA LEU A 41 6.12 -18.75 -1.69
C LEU A 41 5.75 -19.04 -3.15
N VAL A 42 5.42 -18.00 -3.92
CA VAL A 42 5.11 -18.15 -5.35
C VAL A 42 6.33 -18.67 -6.12
N VAL A 43 7.53 -18.18 -5.82
CA VAL A 43 8.77 -18.68 -6.42
C VAL A 43 8.99 -20.16 -6.08
N TYR A 44 8.78 -20.55 -4.81
CA TYR A 44 8.89 -21.95 -4.42
C TYR A 44 7.91 -22.85 -5.19
N VAL A 45 6.64 -22.48 -5.25
CA VAL A 45 5.61 -23.23 -5.98
C VAL A 45 5.96 -23.32 -7.47
N GLY A 46 6.44 -22.22 -8.06
CA GLY A 46 6.86 -22.19 -9.46
C GLY A 46 8.08 -23.07 -9.76
N LEU A 47 9.03 -23.16 -8.83
CA LEU A 47 10.19 -24.05 -8.96
C LEU A 47 9.84 -25.53 -8.74
N SER A 48 8.84 -25.81 -7.89
CA SER A 48 8.36 -27.16 -7.61
C SER A 48 7.24 -27.60 -8.57
N ASN A 49 7.00 -26.87 -9.66
CA ASN A 49 5.89 -27.10 -10.58
C ASN A 49 5.83 -28.53 -11.14
N ASP A 50 6.99 -29.10 -11.48
CA ASP A 50 7.07 -30.49 -11.99
C ASP A 50 6.51 -31.51 -10.99
N ARG A 51 6.74 -31.30 -9.69
CA ARG A 51 6.20 -32.18 -8.63
C ARG A 51 4.68 -32.09 -8.56
N TYR A 52 4.12 -30.89 -8.68
CA TYR A 52 2.67 -30.70 -8.70
C TYR A 52 2.03 -31.35 -9.93
N PHE A 53 2.70 -31.34 -11.08
CA PHE A 53 2.26 -32.09 -12.26
C PHE A 53 2.32 -33.61 -12.04
N ASP A 54 3.39 -34.11 -11.44
CA ASP A 54 3.52 -35.54 -11.12
C ASP A 54 2.45 -36.00 -10.12
N TYR A 55 2.14 -35.20 -9.10
CA TYR A 55 1.03 -35.47 -8.17
C TYR A 55 -0.32 -35.50 -8.87
N ALA A 56 -0.57 -34.52 -9.75
CA ALA A 56 -1.80 -34.50 -10.55
C ALA A 56 -1.89 -35.73 -11.47
N ALA A 57 -0.80 -36.13 -12.12
CA ALA A 57 -0.76 -37.30 -12.98
C ALA A 57 -0.97 -38.62 -12.20
N ALA A 58 -0.37 -38.75 -11.01
CA ALA A 58 -0.54 -39.91 -10.13
C ALA A 58 -1.99 -40.05 -9.64
N ALA A 59 -2.74 -38.96 -9.48
CA ALA A 59 -4.16 -39.02 -9.16
C ALA A 59 -5.01 -39.68 -10.26
N PHE A 60 -4.56 -39.65 -11.52
CA PHE A 60 -5.24 -40.26 -12.67
C PHE A 60 -4.62 -41.60 -13.11
N ASN A 61 -3.40 -41.91 -12.66
CA ASN A 61 -2.73 -43.17 -12.98
C ASN A 61 -2.12 -43.83 -11.72
N PRO A 62 -2.77 -44.86 -11.16
CA PRO A 62 -2.34 -45.50 -9.91
C PRO A 62 -1.05 -46.33 -10.05
N SER A 63 -0.51 -46.47 -11.27
CA SER A 63 0.75 -47.19 -11.52
C SER A 63 1.99 -46.37 -11.17
N ILE A 64 1.83 -45.08 -10.85
CA ILE A 64 2.94 -44.17 -10.50
C ILE A 64 3.17 -44.25 -8.98
N PRO A 65 4.38 -44.59 -8.50
CA PRO A 65 4.66 -44.69 -7.07
C PRO A 65 4.57 -43.31 -6.41
N GLN A 66 3.66 -43.18 -5.44
CA GLN A 66 3.46 -41.94 -4.67
C GLN A 66 4.42 -41.84 -3.48
N ILE A 67 5.08 -40.69 -3.33
CA ILE A 67 5.87 -40.34 -2.14
C ILE A 67 4.98 -39.48 -1.23
N TYR A 68 4.18 -40.14 -0.39
CA TYR A 68 3.12 -39.52 0.43
C TYR A 68 3.57 -38.36 1.35
N GLY A 69 4.82 -38.41 1.86
CA GLY A 69 5.32 -37.38 2.78
C GLY A 69 5.63 -36.04 2.09
N LEU A 70 6.20 -36.09 0.88
CA LEU A 70 6.58 -34.89 0.12
C LEU A 70 5.34 -34.18 -0.44
N GLU A 71 4.35 -34.97 -0.89
CA GLU A 71 3.07 -34.50 -1.41
C GLU A 71 2.29 -33.67 -0.38
N PHE A 72 2.26 -34.09 0.89
CA PHE A 72 1.57 -33.34 1.94
C PHE A 72 2.20 -31.95 2.18
N PHE A 73 3.53 -31.87 2.29
CA PHE A 73 4.22 -30.60 2.48
C PHE A 73 4.03 -29.64 1.30
N ASP A 74 4.14 -30.16 0.07
CA ASP A 74 3.97 -29.37 -1.14
C ASP A 74 2.52 -28.86 -1.28
N LEU A 75 1.52 -29.67 -0.91
CA LEU A 75 0.11 -29.27 -0.90
C LEU A 75 -0.16 -28.19 0.16
N VAL A 76 0.40 -28.33 1.37
CA VAL A 76 0.32 -27.29 2.41
C VAL A 76 0.92 -25.97 1.92
N LEU A 77 2.10 -26.02 1.27
CA LEU A 77 2.74 -24.83 0.71
C LEU A 77 1.91 -24.19 -0.41
N LEU A 78 1.26 -25.01 -1.26
CA LEU A 78 0.37 -24.52 -2.30
C LEU A 78 -0.83 -23.76 -1.71
N ILE A 79 -1.52 -24.34 -0.70
CA ILE A 79 -2.64 -23.69 -0.02
C ILE A 79 -2.19 -22.41 0.69
N LEU A 80 -1.01 -22.44 1.32
CA LEU A 80 -0.45 -21.28 2.02
C LEU A 80 -0.10 -20.15 1.03
N THR A 81 0.36 -20.50 -0.16
CA THR A 81 0.62 -19.55 -1.26
C THR A 81 -0.68 -18.91 -1.76
N LEU A 82 -1.75 -19.69 -1.96
CA LEU A 82 -3.04 -19.16 -2.41
C LEU A 82 -3.68 -18.24 -1.36
N THR A 83 -3.66 -18.65 -0.09
CA THR A 83 -4.24 -17.88 1.02
C THR A 83 -3.47 -16.58 1.26
N SER A 84 -2.13 -16.63 1.27
CA SER A 84 -1.30 -15.43 1.39
C SER A 84 -1.49 -14.47 0.21
N GLY A 85 -1.58 -14.99 -1.03
CA GLY A 85 -1.90 -14.20 -2.22
C GLY A 85 -3.24 -13.48 -2.12
N PHE A 86 -4.29 -14.17 -1.65
CA PHE A 86 -5.61 -13.56 -1.45
C PHE A 86 -5.59 -12.44 -0.38
N ILE A 87 -4.88 -12.67 0.73
CA ILE A 87 -4.72 -11.66 1.78
C ILE A 87 -3.97 -10.44 1.23
N LEU A 88 -2.84 -10.66 0.56
CA LEU A 88 -2.03 -9.59 -0.04
C LEU A 88 -2.83 -8.78 -1.06
N TYR A 89 -3.64 -9.43 -1.90
CA TYR A 89 -4.52 -8.76 -2.84
C TYR A 89 -5.52 -7.83 -2.14
N ASN A 90 -6.14 -8.29 -1.05
CA ASN A 90 -7.08 -7.48 -0.27
C ASN A 90 -6.38 -6.29 0.41
N GLU A 91 -5.17 -6.49 0.93
CA GLU A 91 -4.37 -5.42 1.52
C GLU A 91 -3.92 -4.39 0.48
N LEU A 92 -3.51 -4.84 -0.71
CA LEU A 92 -3.20 -3.99 -1.86
C LEU A 92 -4.40 -3.14 -2.27
N ASN A 93 -5.59 -3.72 -2.36
CA ASN A 93 -6.80 -2.96 -2.68
C ASN A 93 -7.11 -1.90 -1.64
N LYS A 94 -6.96 -2.21 -0.34
CA LYS A 94 -7.13 -1.23 0.74
C LYS A 94 -6.07 -0.13 0.67
N PHE A 95 -4.83 -0.48 0.36
CA PHE A 95 -3.73 0.48 0.20
C PHE A 95 -3.95 1.39 -1.01
N ASN A 96 -4.36 0.84 -2.15
CA ASN A 96 -4.66 1.62 -3.35
C ASN A 96 -5.81 2.60 -3.13
N LYS A 97 -6.88 2.19 -2.42
CA LYS A 97 -7.97 3.10 -2.03
C LYS A 97 -7.47 4.23 -1.12
N LEU A 98 -6.62 3.92 -0.14
CA LEU A 98 -6.02 4.91 0.76
C LEU A 98 -5.12 5.88 -0.02
N LYS A 99 -4.29 5.37 -0.92
CA LYS A 99 -3.40 6.15 -1.79
C LYS A 99 -4.20 7.07 -2.71
N SER A 100 -5.24 6.57 -3.37
CA SER A 100 -6.13 7.37 -4.20
C SER A 100 -6.81 8.50 -3.40
N SER A 101 -7.26 8.21 -2.17
CA SER A 101 -7.84 9.22 -1.28
C SER A 101 -6.84 10.30 -0.87
N TYR A 102 -5.59 9.90 -0.62
CA TYR A 102 -4.49 10.81 -0.32
C TYR A 102 -4.14 11.70 -1.52
N GLU A 103 -3.95 11.12 -2.72
CA GLU A 103 -3.63 11.87 -3.94
C GLU A 103 -4.76 12.83 -4.34
N SER A 104 -6.02 12.39 -4.24
CA SER A 104 -7.17 13.26 -4.50
C SER A 104 -7.21 14.43 -3.49
N LEU A 105 -6.96 14.18 -2.21
CA LEU A 105 -6.93 15.26 -1.22
C LEU A 105 -5.73 16.19 -1.46
N LYS A 106 -4.57 15.66 -1.82
CA LYS A 106 -3.37 16.40 -2.18
C LYS A 106 -3.64 17.33 -3.37
N GLN A 107 -4.27 16.81 -4.42
CA GLN A 107 -4.65 17.59 -5.60
C GLN A 107 -5.68 18.68 -5.26
N ASN A 108 -6.71 18.36 -4.48
CA ASN A 108 -7.67 19.34 -4.00
C ASN A 108 -7.01 20.47 -3.20
N ILE A 109 -5.96 20.16 -2.43
CA ILE A 109 -5.16 21.17 -1.72
C ILE A 109 -4.40 22.03 -2.73
N LYS A 110 -3.70 21.41 -3.69
CA LYS A 110 -2.95 22.10 -4.75
C LYS A 110 -3.82 23.06 -5.57
N GLU A 111 -5.03 22.66 -5.92
CA GLU A 111 -6.00 23.51 -6.62
C GLU A 111 -6.48 24.67 -5.72
N SER A 112 -6.78 24.38 -4.45
CA SER A 112 -7.20 25.42 -3.50
C SER A 112 -6.06 26.36 -3.05
N ILE A 113 -4.79 26.00 -3.24
CA ILE A 113 -3.63 26.86 -2.95
C ILE A 113 -3.67 28.17 -3.75
N ASN A 114 -4.36 28.17 -4.89
CA ASN A 114 -4.49 29.35 -5.75
C ASN A 114 -5.76 30.19 -5.47
N SER A 115 -6.63 29.78 -4.54
CA SER A 115 -7.87 30.49 -4.19
C SER A 115 -8.10 30.52 -2.67
N ASP A 116 -8.15 31.71 -2.05
CA ASP A 116 -8.50 31.95 -0.64
C ASP A 116 -7.85 30.98 0.38
N PHE A 117 -6.53 30.85 0.28
CA PHE A 117 -5.75 29.89 1.07
C PHE A 117 -5.40 30.39 2.49
N CYS A 118 -5.10 31.69 2.58
CA CYS A 118 -4.59 32.34 3.78
C CYS A 118 -5.59 33.37 4.28
N ASN A 119 -5.84 33.36 5.60
CA ASN A 119 -6.69 34.36 6.23
C ASN A 119 -5.84 35.58 6.62
N CYS A 120 -5.31 36.28 5.63
CA CYS A 120 -4.46 37.46 5.83
C CYS A 120 -5.13 38.70 5.19
N SER A 121 -5.14 39.83 5.90
CA SER A 121 -5.65 41.11 5.39
C SER A 121 -4.65 41.89 4.51
N THR A 122 -3.41 41.39 4.36
CA THR A 122 -2.30 42.01 3.61
C THR A 122 -1.46 40.94 2.89
N THR A 123 -0.49 41.35 2.05
CA THR A 123 0.46 40.47 1.35
C THR A 123 1.14 39.51 2.32
N CYS A 124 0.89 38.21 2.15
CA CYS A 124 1.21 37.19 3.16
C CYS A 124 2.09 36.09 2.56
N HIS A 125 3.25 35.81 3.18
CA HIS A 125 4.11 34.65 2.87
C HIS A 125 3.55 33.32 3.41
N CYS A 126 2.26 33.28 3.76
CA CYS A 126 1.60 32.11 4.34
C CYS A 126 1.57 30.91 3.37
N LYS A 127 1.50 31.15 2.06
CA LYS A 127 1.57 30.10 1.03
C LYS A 127 2.96 29.46 0.98
N ASP A 128 4.03 30.25 0.93
CA ASP A 128 5.41 29.75 0.85
C ASP A 128 5.79 29.00 2.13
N ASN A 129 5.44 29.56 3.30
CA ASN A 129 5.65 28.90 4.59
C ASN A 129 4.88 27.57 4.70
N TYR A 130 3.69 27.49 4.07
CA TYR A 130 2.93 26.25 4.02
C TYR A 130 3.60 25.21 3.12
N ILE A 131 4.06 25.62 1.94
CA ILE A 131 4.77 24.73 1.01
C ILE A 131 6.04 24.17 1.69
N ILE A 132 6.86 25.03 2.29
CA ILE A 132 8.06 24.62 3.04
C ILE A 132 7.71 23.66 4.18
N PHE A 133 6.62 23.92 4.92
CA PHE A 133 6.16 23.03 5.98
C PHE A 133 5.76 21.65 5.41
N MET A 134 5.08 21.60 4.27
CA MET A 134 4.63 20.36 3.66
C MET A 134 5.78 19.56 3.05
N GLU A 135 6.75 20.22 2.41
CA GLU A 135 8.01 19.63 1.96
C GLU A 135 8.81 19.04 3.13
N SER A 136 8.86 19.73 4.29
CA SER A 136 9.50 19.20 5.51
C SER A 136 8.83 17.92 6.03
N LYS A 137 7.57 17.66 5.66
CA LYS A 137 6.83 16.43 5.94
C LYS A 137 6.89 15.44 4.77
N GLY A 138 7.74 15.69 3.77
CA GLY A 138 7.91 14.87 2.57
C GLY A 138 6.68 14.87 1.67
N ILE A 139 5.90 15.95 1.65
CA ILE A 139 4.73 16.12 0.80
C ILE A 139 5.01 17.29 -0.15
N ASP A 140 5.34 16.96 -1.39
CA ASP A 140 5.55 17.95 -2.45
C ASP A 140 4.20 18.45 -2.98
N LEU A 141 3.97 19.76 -2.93
CA LEU A 141 2.73 20.41 -3.38
C LEU A 141 2.94 21.30 -4.62
N ILE A 142 4.16 21.37 -5.17
CA ILE A 142 4.51 22.13 -6.37
C ILE A 142 4.25 21.30 -7.64
#